data_AF-A0A7R9TII4-F1
#
_entry.id   AF-A0A7R9TII4-F1
#
_cell.length_a   1.000
_cell.length_b   1.000
_cell.length_c   1.000
_cell.angle_alpha   90.00
_cell.angle_beta   90.00
_cell.angle_gamma   90.00
#
_symmetry.space_group_name_H-M   'P 1'
#
loop_
_entity.id
_entity.type
_entity.pdbx_description
1 polymer ?
#
loop_
_entity_poly.entity_id
_entity_poly.type
_entity_poly.pdbx_seq_one_letter_code
_entity_poly.pdbx_strand_id
1 'polypeptide(L)'
;GGGGGGGGGETSTSIAEERAEKAAATTSKQKKSQRQKKRERRLAKAEEFVHPDGRRRCVLRVLTCEEVKIPGEKAGDAPPRYESTVELVTGRTHQIRAQFAASGAPLLGDVLYGGARVGRGTGEGEGEGEAPRVLGNDDALCLHASEIRVDVAGPLGRSGTTFKASPPWWRRGAS
;
A
#
# COMPACT_ATOMS: atom_id res chain seq x y z
N GLY A 1 50.43 -67.74 7.29
CA GLY A 1 50.35 -66.51 8.10
C GLY A 1 49.55 -65.47 7.34
N GLY A 2 48.82 -64.62 8.07
CA GLY A 2 48.28 -63.35 7.57
C GLY A 2 46.90 -63.42 6.93
N GLY A 3 45.87 -63.08 7.71
CA GLY A 3 44.59 -62.63 7.18
C GLY A 3 44.57 -61.11 6.97
N GLY A 4 43.45 -60.60 6.44
CA GLY A 4 43.05 -59.20 6.66
C GLY A 4 42.39 -58.50 5.47
N GLY A 5 41.09 -58.23 5.61
CA GLY A 5 40.54 -56.88 5.43
C GLY A 5 39.81 -56.57 4.12
N GLY A 6 38.56 -56.08 4.25
CA GLY A 6 37.95 -55.27 3.18
C GLY A 6 36.42 -55.23 3.09
N GLY A 7 35.67 -55.24 4.20
CA GLY A 7 34.22 -54.97 4.19
C GLY A 7 33.93 -53.55 4.64
N GLY A 8 33.37 -52.69 3.77
CA GLY A 8 32.95 -51.34 4.15
C GLY A 8 32.68 -50.38 2.99
N GLY A 9 31.68 -50.68 2.14
CA GLY A 9 31.28 -49.79 1.02
C GLY A 9 29.82 -49.35 1.01
N GLU A 10 28.94 -50.04 1.73
CA GLU A 10 27.48 -49.92 1.56
C GLU A 10 26.77 -49.04 2.61
N THR A 11 27.45 -48.61 3.68
CA THR A 11 26.85 -47.84 4.77
C THR A 11 26.93 -46.31 4.62
N SER A 12 27.76 -45.80 3.70
CA SER A 12 28.02 -44.36 3.56
C SER A 12 26.90 -43.62 2.82
N THR A 13 26.37 -44.21 1.74
CA THR A 13 25.33 -43.62 0.89
C THR A 13 23.97 -43.54 1.60
N SER A 14 23.62 -44.58 2.36
CA SER A 14 22.34 -44.64 3.10
C SER A 14 22.25 -43.58 4.20
N ILE A 15 23.35 -43.29 4.89
CA ILE A 15 23.42 -42.23 5.91
C ILE A 15 23.28 -40.84 5.29
N ALA A 16 23.80 -40.63 4.07
CA ALA A 16 23.69 -39.36 3.37
C ALA A 16 22.26 -39.08 2.88
N GLU A 17 21.58 -40.08 2.32
CA GLU A 17 20.17 -39.98 1.91
C GLU A 17 19.25 -39.74 3.12
N GLU A 18 19.44 -40.48 4.22
CA GLU A 18 18.65 -40.31 5.44
C GLU A 18 18.82 -38.90 6.04
N ARG A 19 20.03 -38.33 5.98
CA ARG A 19 20.29 -36.94 6.40
C ARG A 19 19.61 -35.92 5.49
N ALA A 20 19.62 -36.14 4.18
CA ALA A 20 18.96 -35.26 3.22
C ALA A 20 17.43 -35.25 3.41
N GLU A 21 16.83 -36.43 3.63
CA GLU A 21 15.40 -36.56 3.88
C GLU A 21 14.99 -35.90 5.20
N LYS A 22 15.77 -36.10 6.27
CA LYS A 22 15.56 -35.42 7.56
C LYS A 22 15.67 -33.90 7.44
N ALA A 23 16.63 -33.39 6.65
CA ALA A 23 16.80 -31.96 6.37
C ALA A 23 15.61 -31.37 5.56
N ALA A 24 15.09 -32.11 4.59
CA ALA A 24 13.91 -31.72 3.82
C ALA A 24 12.63 -31.69 4.67
N ALA A 25 12.45 -32.69 5.54
CA ALA A 25 11.32 -32.77 6.46
C ALA A 25 11.32 -31.63 7.50
N THR A 26 12.49 -31.29 8.06
CA THR A 26 12.65 -30.14 8.97
C THR A 26 12.38 -28.82 8.27
N THR A 27 12.93 -28.63 7.06
CA THR A 27 12.68 -27.44 6.24
C THR A 27 11.19 -27.25 5.94
N SER A 28 10.46 -28.33 5.61
CA SER A 28 9.02 -28.31 5.38
C SER A 28 8.21 -28.00 6.64
N LYS A 29 8.57 -28.56 7.80
CA LYS A 29 7.95 -28.22 9.10
C LYS A 29 8.17 -26.75 9.45
N GLN A 30 9.38 -26.23 9.24
CA GLN A 30 9.75 -24.84 9.53
C GLN A 30 9.01 -23.86 8.61
N LYS A 31 8.87 -24.17 7.30
CA LYS A 31 8.05 -23.39 6.36
C LYS A 31 6.56 -23.40 6.73
N LYS A 32 5.99 -24.55 7.16
CA LYS A 32 4.59 -24.64 7.62
C LYS A 32 4.35 -23.82 8.88
N SER A 33 5.26 -23.92 9.87
CA SER A 33 5.21 -23.15 11.12
C SER A 33 5.28 -21.63 10.85
N GLN A 34 6.19 -21.18 9.98
CA GLN A 34 6.27 -19.76 9.61
C GLN A 34 5.01 -19.26 8.89
N ARG A 35 4.42 -20.06 7.99
CA ARG A 35 3.15 -19.72 7.31
C ARG A 35 2.00 -19.57 8.31
N GLN A 36 1.90 -20.46 9.29
CA GLN A 36 0.87 -20.41 10.32
C GLN A 36 1.04 -19.17 11.20
N LYS A 37 2.26 -18.91 11.69
CA LYS A 37 2.57 -17.73 12.52
C LYS A 37 2.31 -16.41 11.78
N LYS A 38 2.58 -16.38 10.47
CA LYS A 38 2.25 -15.25 9.58
C LYS A 38 0.74 -15.06 9.42
N ARG A 39 -0.02 -16.15 9.30
CA ARG A 39 -1.49 -16.11 9.21
C ARG A 39 -2.10 -15.60 10.51
N GLU A 40 -1.66 -16.12 11.65
CA GLU A 40 -2.11 -15.68 12.99
C GLU A 40 -1.83 -14.20 13.21
N ARG A 41 -0.63 -13.71 12.87
CA ARG A 41 -0.34 -12.27 12.91
C ARG A 41 -1.22 -11.43 11.98
N ARG A 42 -1.55 -11.93 10.78
CA ARG A 42 -2.48 -11.26 9.86
C ARG A 42 -3.91 -11.23 10.41
N LEU A 43 -4.35 -12.30 11.07
CA LEU A 43 -5.65 -12.34 11.75
C LEU A 43 -5.67 -11.37 12.94
N ALA A 44 -4.69 -11.41 13.83
CA ALA A 44 -4.61 -10.51 14.98
C ALA A 44 -4.57 -9.03 14.57
N LYS A 45 -3.77 -8.69 13.55
CA LYS A 45 -3.75 -7.32 12.98
C LYS A 45 -5.06 -6.95 12.27
N ALA A 46 -5.77 -7.92 11.72
CA ALA A 46 -7.09 -7.68 11.11
C ALA A 46 -8.17 -7.45 12.18
N GLU A 47 -8.11 -8.17 13.30
CA GLU A 47 -9.00 -8.01 14.46
C GLU A 47 -8.81 -6.67 15.16
N GLU A 48 -7.58 -6.13 15.19
CA GLU A 48 -7.31 -4.78 15.68
C GLU A 48 -8.15 -3.73 14.96
N PHE A 49 -8.44 -3.89 13.66
CA PHE A 49 -9.25 -2.97 12.88
C PHE A 49 -10.68 -3.46 12.67
N VAL A 50 -11.32 -3.94 13.74
CA VAL A 50 -12.75 -4.28 13.77
C VAL A 50 -13.47 -3.31 14.72
N HIS A 51 -14.61 -2.79 14.27
CA HIS A 51 -15.50 -1.95 15.06
C HIS A 51 -16.34 -2.83 16.00
N PRO A 52 -16.83 -2.34 17.16
CA PRO A 52 -17.60 -3.16 18.10
C PRO A 52 -18.82 -3.88 17.50
N ASP A 53 -19.36 -3.38 16.39
CA ASP A 53 -20.46 -4.01 15.63
C ASP A 53 -20.01 -5.13 14.67
N GLY A 54 -18.73 -5.53 14.70
CA GLY A 54 -18.14 -6.57 13.85
C GLY A 54 -17.72 -6.09 12.46
N ARG A 55 -17.97 -4.82 12.10
CA ARG A 55 -17.55 -4.29 10.79
C ARG A 55 -16.06 -4.01 10.78
N ARG A 56 -15.40 -4.26 9.65
CA ARG A 56 -13.98 -3.92 9.52
C ARG A 56 -13.82 -2.41 9.39
N ARG A 57 -12.98 -1.81 10.23
CA ARG A 57 -12.65 -0.38 10.20
C ARG A 57 -11.91 -0.02 8.90
N CYS A 58 -12.09 1.23 8.52
CA CYS A 58 -11.43 1.90 7.40
C CYS A 58 -10.66 3.08 8.01
N VAL A 59 -9.35 2.93 8.19
CA VAL A 59 -8.55 3.84 9.02
C VAL A 59 -7.38 4.40 8.21
N LEU A 60 -7.27 5.73 8.23
CA LEU A 60 -6.10 6.49 7.81
C LEU A 60 -5.76 7.51 8.90
N ARG A 61 -4.53 8.03 8.87
CA ARG A 61 -4.10 9.17 9.70
C ARG A 61 -3.74 10.33 8.79
N VAL A 62 -4.21 11.53 9.12
CA VAL A 62 -3.73 12.76 8.49
C VAL A 62 -2.51 13.22 9.27
N LEU A 63 -1.35 13.28 8.62
CA LEU A 63 -0.07 13.67 9.22
C LEU A 63 0.15 15.18 9.13
N THR A 64 -0.16 15.76 7.96
CA THR A 64 -0.12 17.20 7.72
C THR A 64 -1.32 17.60 6.88
N CYS A 65 -1.75 18.85 7.01
CA CYS A 65 -2.77 19.47 6.17
C CYS A 65 -2.43 20.96 6.08
N GLU A 66 -2.05 21.41 4.89
CA GLU A 66 -1.54 22.76 4.67
C GLU A 66 -2.31 23.42 3.53
N GLU A 67 -2.62 24.70 3.67
CA GLU A 67 -3.21 25.48 2.59
C GLU A 67 -2.18 25.68 1.47
N VAL A 68 -2.60 25.48 0.22
CA VAL A 68 -1.72 25.52 -0.95
C VAL A 68 -2.33 26.33 -2.08
N LYS A 69 -1.46 26.94 -2.89
CA LYS A 69 -1.83 27.49 -4.19
C LYS A 69 -1.51 26.48 -5.28
N ILE A 70 -2.47 26.19 -6.14
CA ILE A 70 -2.25 25.31 -7.29
C ILE A 70 -1.67 26.15 -8.43
N PRO A 71 -0.50 25.79 -8.98
CA PRO A 71 0.08 26.50 -10.13
C PRO A 71 -0.91 26.55 -11.31
N GLY A 72 -1.19 27.77 -11.78
CA GLY A 72 -2.10 28.00 -12.91
C GLY A 72 -3.57 28.16 -12.56
N GLU A 73 -3.97 27.97 -11.28
CA GLU A 73 -5.30 28.35 -10.81
C GLU A 73 -5.35 29.89 -10.67
N LYS A 74 -6.32 30.53 -11.32
CA LYS A 74 -6.51 31.98 -11.19
C LYS A 74 -7.06 32.27 -9.80
N ALA A 75 -6.57 33.34 -9.17
CA ALA A 75 -7.21 33.89 -7.99
C ALA A 75 -8.65 34.30 -8.36
N GLY A 76 -9.62 33.72 -7.66
CA GLY A 76 -11.05 33.97 -7.79
C GLY A 76 -11.75 33.52 -6.51
N ASP A 77 -13.08 33.49 -6.50
CA ASP A 77 -13.88 33.12 -5.32
C ASP A 77 -13.85 31.61 -4.99
N ALA A 78 -12.89 30.87 -5.54
CA ALA A 78 -12.72 29.46 -5.27
C ALA A 78 -12.35 29.22 -3.79
N PRO A 79 -12.85 28.14 -3.16
CA PRO A 79 -12.49 27.80 -1.80
C PRO A 79 -10.98 27.52 -1.69
N PRO A 80 -10.37 27.78 -0.52
CA PRO A 80 -8.96 27.47 -0.30
C PRO A 80 -8.67 25.99 -0.55
N ARG A 81 -7.50 25.72 -1.12
CA ARG A 81 -7.06 24.34 -1.41
C ARG A 81 -6.14 23.88 -0.29
N TYR A 82 -6.27 22.62 0.08
CA TYR A 82 -5.39 22.00 1.08
C TYR A 82 -4.67 20.80 0.48
N GLU A 83 -3.38 20.68 0.79
CA GLU A 83 -2.60 19.46 0.55
C GLU A 83 -2.44 18.73 1.88
N SER A 84 -2.88 17.47 1.90
CA SER A 84 -2.77 16.61 3.08
C SER A 84 -1.80 15.46 2.84
N THR A 85 -0.87 15.25 3.78
CA THR A 85 -0.09 14.00 3.83
C THR A 85 -0.86 13.00 4.68
N VAL A 86 -1.14 11.82 4.13
CA VAL A 86 -1.90 10.78 4.82
C VAL A 86 -1.13 9.48 4.93
N GLU A 87 -1.27 8.81 6.06
CA GLU A 87 -0.77 7.47 6.29
C GLU A 87 -1.92 6.47 6.28
N LEU A 88 -1.84 5.46 5.40
CA LEU A 88 -2.83 4.40 5.34
C LEU A 88 -2.57 3.34 6.41
N VAL A 89 -3.53 3.20 7.34
CA VAL A 89 -3.51 2.11 8.34
C VAL A 89 -4.18 0.86 7.76
N THR A 90 -5.24 1.05 6.99
CA THR A 90 -5.90 0.03 6.17
C THR A 90 -5.81 0.37 4.68
N GLY A 91 -6.04 -0.60 3.79
CA GLY A 91 -6.02 -0.42 2.34
C GLY A 91 -7.31 -0.86 1.66
N ARG A 92 -8.43 -0.20 1.95
CA ARG A 92 -9.71 -0.47 1.27
C ARG A 92 -9.77 0.21 -0.10
N THR A 93 -10.59 -0.32 -1.00
CA THR A 93 -10.84 0.30 -2.30
C THR A 93 -11.36 1.72 -2.12
N HIS A 94 -10.75 2.68 -2.83
CA HIS A 94 -11.10 4.10 -2.77
C HIS A 94 -11.08 4.73 -1.38
N GLN A 95 -10.36 4.14 -0.42
CA GLN A 95 -10.38 4.56 0.99
C GLN A 95 -10.16 6.06 1.18
N ILE A 96 -9.08 6.62 0.64
CA ILE A 96 -8.75 8.05 0.79
C ILE A 96 -9.85 8.91 0.17
N ARG A 97 -10.21 8.62 -1.09
CA ARG A 97 -11.22 9.33 -1.87
C ARG A 97 -12.56 9.44 -1.13
N ALA A 98 -13.08 8.30 -0.68
CA ALA A 98 -14.36 8.23 0.02
C ALA A 98 -14.34 8.91 1.39
N GLN A 99 -13.27 8.76 2.16
CA GLN A 99 -13.18 9.36 3.50
C GLN A 99 -13.06 10.88 3.45
N PHE A 100 -12.30 11.42 2.50
CA PHE A 100 -12.18 12.86 2.29
C PHE A 100 -13.51 13.48 1.82
N ALA A 101 -14.19 12.85 0.84
CA ALA A 101 -15.51 13.29 0.40
C ALA A 101 -16.57 13.23 1.51
N ALA A 102 -16.60 12.14 2.29
CA ALA A 102 -17.50 12.03 3.44
C ALA A 102 -17.23 13.07 4.54
N SER A 103 -16.02 13.63 4.58
CA SER A 103 -15.63 14.72 5.50
C SER A 103 -15.94 16.11 4.92
N GLY A 104 -16.58 16.18 3.75
CA GLY A 104 -16.89 17.45 3.07
C GLY A 104 -15.73 18.05 2.29
N ALA A 105 -14.62 17.32 2.13
CA ALA A 105 -13.42 17.79 1.45
C ALA A 105 -12.98 16.80 0.35
N PRO A 106 -13.80 16.59 -0.71
CA PRO A 106 -13.46 15.65 -1.78
C PRO A 106 -12.16 16.04 -2.49
N LEU A 107 -11.42 15.03 -2.98
CA LEU A 107 -10.17 15.27 -3.68
C LEU A 107 -10.41 16.01 -4.99
N LEU A 108 -9.53 16.95 -5.35
CA LEU A 108 -9.61 17.61 -6.65
C LEU A 108 -9.43 16.61 -7.80
N GLY A 109 -10.21 16.79 -8.86
CA GLY A 109 -10.28 15.88 -10.00
C GLY A 109 -11.01 14.57 -9.72
N ASP A 110 -11.62 14.38 -8.54
CA ASP A 110 -12.36 13.17 -8.23
C ASP A 110 -13.79 13.18 -8.79
N VAL A 111 -13.93 12.72 -10.04
CA VAL A 111 -15.21 12.66 -10.76
C VAL A 111 -16.23 11.64 -10.21
N LEU A 112 -15.86 10.83 -9.22
CA LEU A 112 -16.77 9.85 -8.61
C LEU A 112 -17.34 10.36 -7.28
N TYR A 113 -16.51 11.06 -6.49
CA TYR A 113 -16.86 11.50 -5.14
C TYR A 113 -17.07 13.02 -5.02
N GLY A 114 -17.30 13.72 -6.13
CA GLY A 114 -17.69 15.14 -6.14
C GLY A 114 -16.51 16.13 -6.07
N GLY A 115 -15.33 15.71 -6.52
CA GLY A 115 -14.15 16.55 -6.62
C GLY A 115 -14.26 17.60 -7.73
N ALA A 116 -13.99 18.86 -7.41
CA ALA A 116 -13.89 19.92 -8.41
C ALA A 116 -12.82 19.57 -9.48
N ARG A 117 -13.13 19.83 -10.75
CA ARG A 117 -12.20 19.58 -11.86
C ARG A 117 -10.92 20.41 -11.73
N VAL A 118 -9.81 19.86 -12.20
CA VAL A 118 -8.55 20.58 -12.37
C VAL A 118 -8.23 20.65 -13.86
N GLY A 119 -8.14 21.85 -14.44
CA GLY A 119 -7.89 22.03 -15.87
C GLY A 119 -6.94 23.20 -16.16
N ARG A 120 -6.06 23.04 -17.16
CA ARG A 120 -5.30 24.13 -17.81
C ARG A 120 -6.11 24.64 -19.00
N GLY A 121 -7.09 25.52 -18.80
CA GLY A 121 -7.78 26.17 -19.91
C GLY A 121 -9.24 26.52 -19.67
N THR A 122 -9.51 27.81 -19.81
CA THR A 122 -10.78 28.54 -19.93
C THR A 122 -12.10 27.76 -19.82
N GLY A 123 -12.88 28.10 -18.81
CA GLY A 123 -14.32 27.89 -18.83
C GLY A 123 -14.85 27.45 -17.48
N GLU A 124 -15.73 28.28 -16.95
CA GLU A 124 -16.49 28.07 -15.72
C GLU A 124 -17.16 26.69 -15.71
N GLY A 125 -17.20 26.09 -14.53
CA GLY A 125 -17.77 24.77 -14.33
C GLY A 125 -17.45 24.29 -12.94
N GLU A 126 -18.08 24.91 -11.95
CA GLU A 126 -18.43 24.20 -10.72
C GLU A 126 -18.99 22.85 -11.15
N GLY A 127 -18.47 21.75 -10.59
CA GLY A 127 -18.87 20.38 -10.93
C GLY A 127 -20.29 20.05 -10.48
N GLU A 128 -21.19 21.02 -10.50
CA GLU A 128 -22.59 20.88 -10.18
C GLU A 128 -23.32 20.32 -11.41
N GLY A 129 -23.58 19.02 -11.41
CA GLY A 129 -24.52 18.39 -12.34
C GLY A 129 -23.97 17.29 -13.26
N GLU A 130 -22.68 16.98 -13.25
CA GLU A 130 -22.19 15.79 -13.95
C GLU A 130 -22.40 14.54 -13.10
N ALA A 131 -23.04 13.53 -13.69
CA ALA A 131 -23.30 12.27 -12.99
C ALA A 131 -21.97 11.61 -12.57
N PRO A 132 -21.87 11.05 -11.34
CA PRO A 132 -20.68 10.36 -10.88
C PRO A 132 -20.23 9.28 -11.88
N ARG A 133 -18.96 9.30 -12.26
CA ARG A 133 -18.42 8.37 -13.25
C ARG A 133 -17.06 7.78 -12.84
N VAL A 134 -16.61 6.79 -13.61
CA VAL A 134 -15.26 6.22 -13.46
C VAL A 134 -14.24 7.19 -14.05
N LEU A 135 -13.05 7.24 -13.44
CA LEU A 135 -11.90 8.02 -13.94
C LEU A 135 -11.44 7.47 -15.29
N GLY A 136 -11.30 8.36 -16.27
CA GLY A 136 -10.64 8.11 -17.55
C GLY A 136 -9.16 8.45 -17.51
N ASN A 137 -8.45 8.19 -18.61
CA ASN A 137 -6.99 8.41 -18.70
C ASN A 137 -6.58 9.89 -18.61
N ASP A 138 -7.47 10.80 -19.04
CA ASP A 138 -7.20 12.24 -19.06
C ASP A 138 -7.63 12.94 -17.76
N ASP A 139 -8.24 12.21 -16.81
CA ASP A 139 -8.67 12.79 -15.54
C ASP A 139 -7.46 13.02 -14.61
N ALA A 140 -7.32 14.26 -14.15
CA ALA A 140 -6.23 14.67 -13.27
C ALA A 140 -6.64 14.52 -11.80
N LEU A 141 -6.59 13.29 -11.26
CA LEU A 141 -6.87 13.05 -9.84
C LEU A 141 -5.72 13.56 -8.96
N CYS A 142 -6.04 14.45 -8.01
CA CYS A 142 -5.09 14.94 -6.99
C CYS A 142 -4.89 13.90 -5.87
N LEU A 143 -4.34 12.74 -6.24
CA LEU A 143 -3.96 11.67 -5.32
C LEU A 143 -2.62 11.07 -5.76
N HIS A 144 -1.66 11.00 -4.84
CA HIS A 144 -0.30 10.57 -5.15
C HIS A 144 0.28 9.71 -4.04
N ALA A 145 0.86 8.56 -4.39
CA ALA A 145 1.59 7.71 -3.46
C ALA A 145 3.03 8.23 -3.32
N SER A 146 3.26 9.13 -2.37
CA SER A 146 4.53 9.85 -2.18
C SER A 146 5.65 8.99 -1.58
N GLU A 147 5.31 8.07 -0.67
CA GLU A 147 6.28 7.24 0.05
C GLU A 147 5.69 5.85 0.34
N ILE A 148 6.54 4.82 0.27
CA ILE A 148 6.25 3.49 0.81
C ILE A 148 7.43 3.00 1.64
N ARG A 149 7.13 2.53 2.86
CA ARG A 149 8.10 1.90 3.76
C ARG A 149 7.85 0.40 3.86
N VAL A 150 8.91 -0.38 3.76
CA VAL A 150 8.88 -1.83 3.92
C VAL A 150 9.08 -2.18 5.39
N ASP A 151 8.01 -2.49 6.11
CA ASP A 151 8.13 -2.90 7.52
C ASP A 151 8.57 -4.37 7.67
N VAL A 152 8.18 -5.21 6.72
CA VAL A 152 8.50 -6.65 6.72
C VAL A 152 9.25 -6.98 5.44
N ALA A 153 10.45 -7.54 5.61
CA ALA A 153 11.30 -7.92 4.49
C ALA A 153 10.56 -8.82 3.47
N GLY A 154 10.78 -8.56 2.18
CA GLY A 154 10.08 -9.24 1.09
C GLY A 154 10.59 -8.81 -0.28
N PRO A 155 9.79 -9.01 -1.35
CA PRO A 155 10.19 -8.66 -2.73
C PRO A 155 10.53 -7.18 -2.93
N LEU A 156 9.95 -6.29 -2.12
CA LEU A 156 10.23 -4.86 -2.17
C LEU A 156 11.51 -4.46 -1.42
N GLY A 157 12.20 -5.39 -0.76
CA GLY A 157 13.46 -5.11 -0.07
C GLY A 157 13.48 -5.55 1.39
N ARG A 158 14.45 -5.05 2.14
CA ARG A 158 14.65 -5.36 3.55
C ARG A 158 13.65 -4.56 4.41
N SER A 159 13.42 -5.02 5.63
CA SER A 159 12.71 -4.20 6.63
C SER A 159 13.48 -2.89 6.83
N GLY A 160 12.76 -1.77 6.86
CA GLY A 160 13.32 -0.41 6.94
C GLY A 160 13.60 0.25 5.58
N THR A 161 13.53 -0.47 4.46
CA THR A 161 13.70 0.15 3.13
C THR A 161 12.55 1.13 2.86
N THR A 162 12.88 2.34 2.41
CA THR A 162 11.91 3.40 2.07
C THR A 162 12.09 3.81 0.62
N PHE A 163 10.99 3.86 -0.13
CA PHE A 163 10.94 4.38 -1.49
C PHE A 163 10.12 5.66 -1.52
N LYS A 164 10.62 6.68 -2.22
CA LYS A 164 9.93 7.95 -2.39
C LYS A 164 9.68 8.21 -3.87
N ALA A 165 8.48 8.66 -4.19
CA ALA A 165 8.12 9.07 -5.54
C ALA A 165 8.60 10.51 -5.79
N SER A 166 8.79 10.85 -7.07
CA SER A 166 8.97 12.24 -7.50
C SER A 166 7.75 13.09 -7.13
N PRO A 167 7.89 14.42 -7.00
CA PRO A 167 6.77 15.31 -6.68
C PRO A 167 5.52 15.08 -7.56
N PRO A 168 4.32 15.26 -6.98
CA PRO A 168 3.07 15.04 -7.68
C PRO A 168 2.91 16.03 -8.83
N TRP A 169 2.04 15.69 -9.80
CA TRP A 169 1.90 16.46 -11.02
C TRP A 169 1.44 17.91 -10.78
N TRP A 170 0.63 18.16 -9.75
CA TRP A 170 0.15 19.50 -9.38
C TRP A 170 1.22 20.37 -8.69
N ARG A 171 2.41 19.82 -8.41
CA ARG A 171 3.58 20.57 -7.94
C ARG A 171 4.64 20.76 -9.05
N ARG A 172 4.45 20.15 -10.22
CA ARG A 172 5.41 20.28 -11.34
C ARG A 172 5.32 21.69 -11.92
N GLY A 173 6.44 22.42 -11.91
CA GLY A 173 6.53 23.80 -12.41
C GLY A 173 6.43 24.89 -11.33
N ALA A 174 6.30 24.52 -10.06
CA ALA A 174 6.57 25.44 -8.94
C ALA A 174 8.08 25.41 -8.64
N SER A 175 8.86 26.13 -9.45
CA SER A 175 10.29 26.41 -9.20
C SER A 175 10.50 27.90 -9.08
#